data_AF-A0A420CFY5-F1
#
_entry.id   AF-A0A420CFY5-F1
#
_cell.length_a   1.000
_cell.length_b   1.000
_cell.length_c   1.000
_cell.angle_alpha   90.00
_cell.angle_beta   90.00
_cell.angle_gamma   90.00
#
_symmetry.space_group_name_H-M   'P 1'
#
loop_
_entity.id
_entity.type
_entity.pdbx_description
1 polymer ?
#
loop_
_entity_poly.entity_id
_entity_poly.type
_entity_poly.pdbx_seq_one_letter_code
_entity_poly.pdbx_strand_id
1 'polypeptide(L)'
;MKNFFYAAGLLLSGLCFSQEASSKLKISFFDGIAIGGYVDHGAYLNFTGPNVSLTHKSVKFIVGMLPSLRIKEDHSSGTKNSPIMPTLGAGLTVVYKKIAFQIPAYYNAKTADLNGNWKIGFGMGYSFK
;
A
#
# COMPACT_ATOMS: atom_id res chain seq x y z
N MET A 1 -19.33 8.29 48.65
CA MET A 1 -18.05 8.48 47.91
C MET A 1 -17.37 7.16 47.52
N LYS A 2 -17.24 6.16 48.41
CA LYS A 2 -16.62 4.85 48.09
C LYS A 2 -17.21 4.15 46.85
N ASN A 3 -18.54 4.13 46.69
CA ASN A 3 -19.19 3.44 45.57
C ASN A 3 -18.87 4.04 44.19
N PHE A 4 -18.50 5.33 44.15
CA PHE A 4 -18.13 6.02 42.91
C PHE A 4 -16.73 5.61 42.45
N PHE A 5 -15.80 5.37 43.38
CA PHE A 5 -14.45 4.88 43.07
C PHE A 5 -14.48 3.43 42.56
N TYR A 6 -15.36 2.58 43.10
CA TYR A 6 -15.55 1.23 42.58
C TYR A 6 -16.14 1.21 41.17
N ALA A 7 -17.12 2.07 40.89
CA ALA A 7 -17.69 2.22 39.55
C ALA A 7 -16.66 2.76 38.54
N ALA A 8 -15.86 3.75 38.93
CA ALA A 8 -14.77 4.27 38.11
C ALA A 8 -13.69 3.21 37.84
N GLY A 9 -13.32 2.41 38.85
CA GLY A 9 -12.37 1.30 38.71
C GLY A 9 -12.85 0.22 37.75
N LEU A 10 -14.14 -0.17 37.84
CA LEU A 10 -14.76 -1.12 36.91
C LEU A 10 -14.81 -0.58 35.47
N LEU A 11 -15.17 0.69 35.27
CA LEU A 11 -15.18 1.34 33.95
C LEU A 11 -13.77 1.46 33.35
N LEU A 12 -12.76 1.79 34.15
CA LEU A 12 -11.35 1.86 33.73
C LEU A 12 -10.81 0.47 33.34
N SER A 13 -11.14 -0.58 34.10
CA SER A 13 -10.75 -1.94 33.75
C SER A 13 -11.39 -2.42 32.43
N GLY A 14 -12.67 -2.10 32.18
CA GLY A 14 -13.35 -2.45 30.92
C GLY A 14 -12.75 -1.78 29.68
N LEU A 15 -12.17 -0.58 29.84
CA LEU A 15 -11.48 0.14 28.76
C LEU A 15 -10.06 -0.40 28.50
N CYS A 16 -9.37 -0.88 29.53
CA CYS A 16 -8.02 -1.47 29.41
C CYS A 16 -8.03 -2.91 28.87
N PHE A 17 -9.14 -3.65 29.00
CA PHE A 17 -9.32 -5.00 28.45
C PHE A 17 -10.06 -5.01 27.09
N SER A 18 -10.07 -3.89 26.37
CA SER A 18 -10.69 -3.79 25.04
C SER A 18 -9.92 -4.63 24.02
N GLN A 19 -10.32 -5.90 23.97
CA GLN A 19 -10.06 -6.95 22.98
C GLN A 19 -8.64 -6.94 22.39
N GLU A 20 -7.86 -7.96 22.76
CA GLU A 20 -6.80 -8.47 21.90
C GLU A 20 -7.42 -8.86 20.55
N ALA A 21 -7.54 -7.90 19.65
CA ALA A 21 -7.84 -8.15 18.25
C ALA A 21 -6.60 -8.84 17.68
N SER A 22 -6.58 -10.17 17.83
CA SER A 22 -5.51 -11.05 17.34
C SER A 22 -5.13 -10.61 15.94
N SER A 23 -3.87 -10.20 15.79
CA SER A 23 -3.36 -9.69 14.53
C SER A 23 -3.43 -10.81 13.49
N LYS A 24 -4.25 -10.63 12.46
CA LYS A 24 -4.48 -11.68 11.46
C LYS A 24 -3.48 -11.56 10.32
N LEU A 25 -2.55 -12.50 10.25
CA LEU A 25 -1.69 -12.69 9.08
C LEU A 25 -2.50 -13.35 7.96
N LYS A 26 -2.41 -12.82 6.74
CA LYS A 26 -3.12 -13.35 5.57
C LYS A 26 -2.24 -13.26 4.32
N ILE A 27 -2.20 -14.34 3.56
CA ILE A 27 -1.65 -14.38 2.19
C ILE A 27 -2.82 -14.21 1.21
N SER A 28 -2.67 -13.37 0.18
CA SER A 28 -3.70 -13.16 -0.84
C SER A 28 -3.10 -12.90 -2.21
N PHE A 29 -3.79 -13.32 -3.28
CA PHE A 29 -3.43 -12.99 -4.66
C PHE A 29 -3.96 -11.61 -5.09
N PHE A 30 -5.07 -11.17 -4.50
CA PHE A 30 -5.72 -9.91 -4.85
C PHE A 30 -6.66 -9.43 -3.74
N ASP A 31 -6.48 -8.18 -3.30
CA ASP A 31 -7.29 -7.58 -2.23
C ASP A 31 -8.32 -6.56 -2.71
N GLY A 32 -8.45 -6.31 -4.02
CA GLY A 32 -9.46 -5.38 -4.53
C GLY A 32 -9.16 -3.93 -4.18
N ILE A 33 -7.89 -3.53 -4.24
CA ILE A 33 -7.44 -2.17 -3.96
C ILE A 33 -6.85 -1.59 -5.23
N ALA A 34 -7.30 -0.39 -5.61
CA ALA A 34 -6.75 0.38 -6.72
C ALA A 34 -6.14 1.68 -6.19
N ILE A 35 -4.93 2.00 -6.62
CA ILE A 35 -4.13 3.13 -6.12
C ILE A 35 -3.56 3.92 -7.29
N GLY A 36 -3.84 5.22 -7.32
CA GLY A 36 -3.17 6.16 -8.21
C GLY A 36 -2.03 6.86 -7.48
N GLY A 37 -0.97 7.23 -8.20
CA GLY A 37 0.11 7.98 -7.57
C GLY A 37 1.14 8.50 -8.55
N TYR A 38 2.27 8.93 -7.99
CA TYR A 38 3.36 9.53 -8.74
C TYR A 38 4.69 8.85 -8.40
N VAL A 39 5.49 8.59 -9.43
CA VAL A 39 6.82 8.02 -9.30
C VAL A 39 7.65 8.41 -10.51
N ASP A 40 8.91 8.80 -10.26
CA ASP A 40 9.90 9.01 -11.32
C ASP A 40 9.40 9.90 -12.47
N HIS A 41 8.84 11.06 -12.14
CA HIS A 41 8.32 12.03 -13.11
C HIS A 41 7.11 11.55 -13.94
N GLY A 42 6.38 10.54 -13.47
CA GLY A 42 5.18 10.04 -14.13
C GLY A 42 4.12 9.58 -13.14
N ALA A 43 2.90 9.45 -13.63
CA ALA A 43 1.81 8.87 -12.86
C ALA A 43 1.85 7.33 -12.91
N TYR A 44 1.13 6.70 -12.01
CA TYR A 44 0.89 5.27 -12.07
C TYR A 44 -0.52 4.92 -11.60
N LEU A 45 -1.01 3.76 -12.04
CA LEU A 45 -2.17 3.08 -11.50
C LEU A 45 -1.75 1.67 -11.05
N ASN A 46 -1.90 1.38 -9.77
CA ASN A 46 -1.55 0.12 -9.14
C ASN A 46 -2.78 -0.63 -8.68
N PHE A 47 -2.66 -1.94 -8.74
CA PHE A 47 -3.56 -2.88 -8.08
C PHE A 47 -2.76 -3.72 -7.08
N THR A 48 -3.37 -4.11 -5.97
CA THR A 48 -2.71 -5.06 -5.05
C THR A 48 -2.73 -6.46 -5.66
N GLY A 49 -1.56 -7.02 -5.96
CA GLY A 49 -1.40 -8.40 -6.43
C GLY A 49 -1.08 -9.36 -5.29
N PRO A 50 -0.29 -10.43 -5.56
CA PRO A 50 0.19 -11.36 -4.55
C PRO A 50 0.89 -10.64 -3.39
N ASN A 51 0.43 -10.87 -2.17
CA ASN A 51 0.90 -10.16 -0.99
C ASN A 51 0.74 -10.95 0.31
N VAL A 52 1.45 -10.46 1.31
CA VAL A 52 1.27 -10.79 2.72
C VAL A 52 0.70 -9.56 3.41
N SER A 53 -0.33 -9.77 4.23
CA SER A 53 -0.97 -8.69 4.97
C SER A 53 -1.12 -9.01 6.45
N LEU A 54 -1.04 -7.95 7.26
CA LEU A 54 -1.25 -7.97 8.70
C LEU A 54 -2.37 -6.98 9.01
N THR A 55 -3.47 -7.47 9.56
CA THR A 55 -4.56 -6.61 10.04
C THR A 55 -4.50 -6.50 11.55
N HIS A 56 -4.44 -5.27 12.06
CA HIS A 56 -4.59 -4.96 13.47
C HIS A 56 -5.63 -3.85 13.64
N LYS A 57 -6.73 -4.16 14.35
CA LYS A 57 -7.90 -3.28 14.48
C LYS A 57 -8.42 -2.85 13.09
N SER A 58 -8.59 -1.55 12.85
CA SER A 58 -9.07 -1.00 11.57
C SER A 58 -7.97 -0.68 10.56
N VAL A 59 -6.72 -1.07 10.85
CA VAL A 59 -5.55 -0.82 9.99
C VAL A 59 -5.05 -2.14 9.42
N LYS A 60 -4.86 -2.18 8.11
CA LYS A 60 -4.27 -3.31 7.40
C LYS A 60 -2.98 -2.87 6.72
N PHE A 61 -1.89 -3.56 7.04
CA PHE A 61 -0.60 -3.41 6.39
C PHE A 61 -0.45 -4.51 5.34
N ILE A 62 0.02 -4.16 4.16
CA ILE A 62 0.16 -5.08 3.02
C ILE A 62 1.54 -4.87 2.42
N VAL A 63 2.32 -5.94 2.31
CA VAL A 63 3.58 -5.95 1.54
C VAL A 63 3.42 -6.95 0.42
N GLY A 64 3.68 -6.53 -0.81
CA GLY A 64 3.52 -7.43 -1.94
C GLY A 64 3.80 -6.81 -3.28
N MET A 65 3.47 -7.59 -4.31
CA MET A 65 3.66 -7.25 -5.70
C MET A 65 2.52 -6.35 -6.18
N LEU A 66 2.85 -5.42 -7.07
CA LEU A 66 1.97 -4.38 -7.58
C LEU A 66 1.89 -4.51 -9.10
N PRO A 67 0.88 -5.21 -9.64
CA PRO A 67 0.50 -5.07 -11.04
C PRO A 67 0.15 -3.61 -11.33
N SER A 68 0.81 -3.02 -12.32
CA SER A 68 0.82 -1.56 -12.49
C SER A 68 0.75 -1.14 -13.94
N LEU A 69 0.13 0.00 -14.19
CA LEU A 69 0.30 0.80 -15.40
C LEU A 69 1.09 2.05 -15.03
N ARG A 70 2.27 2.23 -15.65
CA ARG A 70 3.04 3.47 -15.56
C ARG A 70 2.63 4.38 -16.71
N ILE A 71 2.43 5.65 -16.38
CA ILE A 71 2.06 6.71 -17.32
C ILE A 71 3.19 7.73 -17.27
N LYS A 72 4.11 7.64 -18.22
CA LYS A 72 5.32 8.46 -18.26
C LYS A 72 5.80 8.57 -19.71
N GLU A 73 6.18 9.78 -20.11
CA GLU A 73 6.80 10.01 -21.41
C GLU A 73 8.23 9.46 -21.45
N ASP A 74 8.59 8.82 -22.56
CA ASP A 74 9.94 8.38 -22.83
C ASP A 74 10.74 9.48 -23.56
N HIS A 75 11.77 9.99 -22.88
CA HIS A 75 12.65 11.04 -23.41
C HIS A 75 13.93 10.48 -24.07
N SER A 76 13.96 9.19 -24.42
CA SER A 76 15.07 8.59 -25.16
C SER A 76 15.23 9.23 -26.54
N SER A 77 16.48 9.37 -27.00
CA SER A 77 16.83 10.00 -28.28
C SER A 77 16.52 9.13 -29.51
N GLY A 78 16.42 7.81 -29.32
CA GLY A 78 16.12 6.83 -30.36
C GLY A 78 14.70 6.28 -30.27
N THR A 79 14.57 4.95 -30.30
CA THR A 79 13.28 4.26 -30.11
C THR A 79 12.70 4.56 -28.73
N LYS A 80 11.42 4.93 -28.70
CA LYS A 80 10.69 5.31 -27.48
C LYS A 80 9.68 4.25 -27.07
N ASN A 81 9.52 4.05 -25.77
CA ASN A 81 8.43 3.26 -25.22
C ASN A 81 7.08 3.98 -25.35
N SER A 82 6.00 3.20 -25.30
CA SER A 82 4.65 3.73 -25.18
C SER A 82 4.52 4.59 -23.91
N PRO A 83 3.81 5.74 -23.96
CA PRO A 83 3.55 6.58 -22.77
C PRO A 83 2.82 5.84 -21.64
N ILE A 84 2.05 4.80 -21.98
CA ILE A 84 1.39 3.90 -21.03
C ILE A 84 2.02 2.53 -21.18
N MET A 85 2.61 2.02 -20.10
CA MET A 85 3.31 0.75 -20.09
C MET A 85 2.92 -0.11 -18.88
N PRO A 86 2.71 -1.43 -19.06
CA PRO A 86 2.58 -2.33 -17.94
C PRO A 86 3.93 -2.48 -17.22
N THR A 87 3.89 -2.51 -15.89
CA THR A 87 5.07 -2.81 -15.08
C THR A 87 4.67 -3.60 -13.85
N LEU A 88 5.67 -4.16 -13.19
CA LEU A 88 5.53 -4.84 -11.93
C LEU A 88 6.32 -4.09 -10.88
N GLY A 89 5.61 -3.55 -9.88
CA GLY A 89 6.22 -2.97 -8.69
C GLY A 89 6.19 -3.92 -7.50
N ALA A 90 6.81 -3.49 -6.41
CA ALA A 90 6.59 -4.05 -5.08
C ALA A 90 6.46 -2.89 -4.09
N GLY A 91 5.77 -3.07 -2.98
CA GLY A 91 5.68 -1.98 -2.02
C GLY A 91 4.86 -2.26 -0.78
N LEU A 92 4.80 -1.24 0.07
CA LEU A 92 3.99 -1.21 1.27
C LEU A 92 2.68 -0.46 0.97
N THR A 93 1.56 -1.09 1.29
CA THR A 93 0.23 -0.45 1.28
C THR A 93 -0.35 -0.48 2.69
N VAL A 94 -0.83 0.66 3.17
CA VAL A 94 -1.55 0.79 4.43
C VAL A 94 -3.00 1.12 4.10
N VAL A 95 -3.94 0.35 4.61
CA VAL A 95 -5.37 0.58 4.43
C VAL A 95 -5.98 0.92 5.78
N TYR A 96 -6.65 2.06 5.86
CA TYR A 96 -7.49 2.42 6.99
C TYR A 96 -8.94 2.54 6.52
N LYS A 97 -9.80 1.67 7.05
CA LYS A 97 -11.17 1.46 6.55
C LYS A 97 -11.16 1.14 5.04
N LYS A 98 -11.42 2.13 4.20
CA LYS A 98 -11.47 2.01 2.73
C LYS A 98 -10.39 2.83 2.02
N ILE A 99 -9.67 3.68 2.74
CA ILE A 99 -8.64 4.54 2.16
C ILE A 99 -7.31 3.79 2.21
N ALA A 100 -6.61 3.75 1.08
CA ALA A 100 -5.31 3.10 0.95
C ALA A 100 -4.22 4.15 0.67
N PHE A 101 -3.09 4.04 1.37
CA PHE A 101 -1.86 4.77 1.08
C PHE A 101 -0.78 3.79 0.66
N GLN A 102 0.06 4.16 -0.29
CA GLN A 102 1.07 3.25 -0.83
C GLN A 102 2.41 3.93 -1.04
N ILE A 103 3.46 3.19 -0.69
CA ILE A 103 4.85 3.48 -1.04
C ILE A 103 5.31 2.36 -1.98
N PRO A 104 5.12 2.51 -3.31
CA PRO A 104 5.63 1.55 -4.28
C PRO A 104 7.10 1.81 -4.61
N ALA A 105 7.79 0.74 -4.98
CA ALA A 105 9.10 0.75 -5.60
C ALA A 105 9.04 0.02 -6.95
N TYR A 106 9.64 0.63 -7.96
CA TYR A 106 9.74 0.05 -9.31
C TYR A 106 11.19 0.01 -9.74
N TYR A 107 11.58 -1.09 -10.37
CA TYR A 107 12.87 -1.15 -11.04
C TYR A 107 12.74 -0.64 -12.46
N ASN A 108 13.39 0.48 -12.76
CA ASN A 108 13.61 0.90 -14.14
C ASN A 108 14.81 0.13 -14.68
N ALA A 109 14.61 -0.64 -15.76
CA ALA A 109 15.67 -1.43 -16.36
C ALA A 109 16.79 -0.54 -16.93
N LYS A 110 18.00 -1.11 -16.98
CA LYS A 110 19.16 -0.50 -17.65
C LYS A 110 18.83 -0.22 -19.12
N THR A 111 19.27 0.92 -19.64
CA THR A 111 19.27 1.27 -21.06
C THR A 111 20.71 1.30 -21.61
N ALA A 112 20.88 1.65 -22.88
CA ALA A 112 22.22 1.85 -23.47
C ALA A 112 23.00 2.97 -22.73
N ASP A 113 22.30 4.00 -22.27
CA ASP A 113 22.91 5.23 -21.75
C ASP A 113 22.76 5.40 -20.23
N LEU A 114 21.88 4.62 -19.57
CA LEU A 114 21.58 4.76 -18.14
C LEU A 114 21.57 3.42 -17.42
N ASN A 115 22.12 3.40 -16.20
CA ASN A 115 22.04 2.24 -15.31
C ASN A 115 20.61 2.01 -14.81
N GLY A 116 20.28 0.74 -14.55
CA GLY A 116 19.02 0.38 -13.91
C GLY A 116 18.95 0.91 -12.49
N ASN A 117 17.77 1.37 -12.06
CA ASN A 117 17.60 1.99 -10.75
C ASN A 117 16.20 1.76 -10.19
N TRP A 118 16.13 1.62 -8.88
CA TRP A 118 14.88 1.59 -8.13
C TRP A 118 14.34 3.00 -7.94
N LYS A 119 13.04 3.16 -8.21
CA LYS A 119 12.31 4.41 -8.03
C LYS A 119 11.21 4.21 -7.02
N ILE A 120 11.27 4.97 -5.94
CA ILE A 120 10.26 4.99 -4.90
C ILE A 120 9.24 6.08 -5.22
N GLY A 121 7.96 5.73 -5.14
CA GLY A 121 6.85 6.65 -5.34
C GLY A 121 5.99 6.79 -4.10
N PHE A 122 4.88 7.49 -4.27
CA PHE A 122 3.81 7.55 -3.30
C PHE A 122 2.46 7.60 -4.02
N GLY A 123 1.41 7.12 -3.36
CA GLY A 123 0.07 7.18 -3.90
C GLY A 123 -1.01 6.93 -2.88
N MET A 124 -2.24 7.16 -3.33
CA MET A 124 -3.45 7.01 -2.56
C MET A 124 -4.51 6.30 -3.40
N GLY A 125 -5.38 5.56 -2.73
CA GLY A 125 -6.34 4.71 -3.39
C GLY A 125 -7.50 4.30 -2.50
N TYR A 126 -8.26 3.35 -3.01
CA TYR A 126 -9.47 2.88 -2.38
C TYR A 126 -9.52 1.35 -2.35
N SER A 127 -9.96 0.79 -1.22
CA SER A 127 -10.28 -0.63 -1.05
C SER A 127 -11.75 -0.85 -1.35
N PHE A 128 -12.04 -1.63 -2.38
CA PHE A 128 -13.43 -1.99 -2.73
C PHE A 128 -13.97 -3.13 -1.86
N LYS A 129 -13.08 -3.96 -1.27
CA LYS A 129 -13.42 -4.92 -0.21
C LYS A 129 -13.61 -4.24 1.13
#